data_AF-A0AA38W7Z8-F1
#
_entry.id   AF-A0AA38W7Z8-F1
#
_cell.length_a   1.000
_cell.length_b   1.000
_cell.length_c   1.000
_cell.angle_alpha   90.00
_cell.angle_beta   90.00
_cell.angle_gamma   90.00
#
_symmetry.space_group_name_H-M   'P 1'
#
loop_
_entity.id
_entity.type
_entity.pdbx_description
1 polymer ?
#
loop_
_entity_poly.entity_id
_entity_poly.type
_entity_poly.pdbx_seq_one_letter_code
_entity_poly.pdbx_strand_id
1 'polypeptide(L)'
;MQNVMHIFETGLLIASRYNVILHSLTTTGSLTFFPLRSSPPPWYEHVAFTIGYVNGNHFVKISLVEGHPMPRIVPNWFRFKYECATAWATPYMTRINKYEQLLYGNRTSDPTADPIANSIPVD
;
A
#
# COMPACT_ATOMS: atom_id res chain seq x y z
N MET A 1 8.83 12.15 13.54
CA MET A 1 8.82 10.67 13.38
C MET A 1 7.66 9.97 14.11
N GLN A 2 6.53 10.64 14.42
CA GLN A 2 5.45 10.04 15.23
C GLN A 2 4.16 9.66 14.47
N ASN A 3 4.04 9.93 13.17
CA ASN A 3 2.76 9.73 12.45
C ASN A 3 2.66 8.42 11.64
N VAL A 4 3.79 7.75 11.37
CA VAL A 4 3.85 6.58 10.47
C VAL A 4 3.39 5.29 11.17
N MET A 5 3.76 5.10 12.44
CA MET A 5 3.32 3.93 13.20
C MET A 5 1.79 3.90 13.39
N HIS A 6 1.19 5.08 13.62
CA HIS A 6 -0.26 5.19 13.82
C HIS A 6 -1.07 4.85 12.58
N ILE A 7 -0.61 5.24 11.37
CA ILE A 7 -1.35 4.97 10.13
C ILE A 7 -1.36 3.48 9.76
N PHE A 8 -0.30 2.73 10.09
CA PHE A 8 -0.28 1.29 9.82
C PHE A 8 -1.31 0.53 10.64
N GLU A 9 -1.38 0.80 11.94
CA GLU A 9 -2.33 0.17 12.86
C GLU A 9 -3.75 0.66 12.58
N THR A 10 -3.94 1.97 12.38
CA THR A 10 -5.24 2.56 12.06
C THR A 10 -5.78 1.99 10.74
N GLY A 11 -4.94 1.86 9.71
CA GLY A 11 -5.35 1.30 8.43
C GLY A 11 -5.82 -0.16 8.54
N LEU A 12 -5.10 -0.98 9.32
CA LEU A 12 -5.50 -2.36 9.61
C LEU A 12 -6.81 -2.44 10.41
N LEU A 13 -6.99 -1.56 11.41
CA LEU A 13 -8.22 -1.48 12.20
C LEU A 13 -9.42 -1.08 11.34
N ILE A 14 -9.28 -0.07 10.49
CA ILE A 14 -10.34 0.37 9.57
C ILE A 14 -10.70 -0.76 8.60
N ALA A 15 -9.72 -1.33 7.90
CA ALA A 15 -9.95 -2.41 6.94
C ALA A 15 -10.67 -3.59 7.60
N SER A 16 -10.21 -3.99 8.80
CA SER A 16 -10.80 -5.13 9.53
C SER A 16 -12.19 -4.82 10.09
N ARG A 17 -12.42 -3.61 10.62
CA ARG A 17 -13.70 -3.23 11.23
C ARG A 17 -14.82 -3.15 10.20
N TYR A 18 -14.51 -2.61 9.03
CA TYR A 18 -15.50 -2.38 7.97
C TYR A 18 -15.47 -3.45 6.88
N ASN A 19 -14.57 -4.43 6.97
CA ASN A 19 -14.38 -5.48 5.98
C ASN A 19 -14.12 -4.95 4.56
N VAL A 20 -13.28 -3.92 4.46
CA VAL A 20 -12.96 -3.22 3.20
C VAL A 20 -11.48 -3.33 2.88
N ILE A 21 -11.15 -3.10 1.63
CA ILE A 21 -9.77 -2.89 1.16
C ILE A 21 -9.49 -1.41 1.32
N LEU A 22 -8.53 -1.04 2.15
CA LEU A 22 -8.13 0.35 2.31
C LEU A 22 -6.80 0.59 1.58
N HIS A 23 -6.74 1.65 0.78
CA HIS A 23 -5.51 2.18 0.20
C HIS A 23 -5.14 3.48 0.88
N SER A 24 -3.87 3.63 1.25
CA SER A 24 -3.29 4.91 1.65
C SER A 24 -2.28 5.34 0.60
N LEU A 25 -2.49 6.51 0.01
CA LEU A 25 -1.58 7.12 -0.96
C LEU A 25 -0.79 8.23 -0.28
N THR A 26 0.54 8.11 -0.29
CA THR A 26 1.43 9.12 0.31
C THR A 26 2.67 9.31 -0.56
N THR A 27 3.30 10.48 -0.46
CA THR A 27 4.57 10.76 -1.16
C THR A 27 5.74 9.92 -0.64
N THR A 28 5.65 9.40 0.60
CA THR A 28 6.69 8.61 1.25
C THR A 28 6.52 7.10 1.08
N GLY A 29 5.39 6.66 0.51
CA GLY A 29 5.08 5.25 0.35
C GLY A 29 3.58 4.99 0.48
N SER A 30 3.00 4.39 -0.55
CA SER A 30 1.59 4.01 -0.57
C SER A 30 1.41 2.55 -0.17
N LEU A 31 0.31 2.25 0.53
CA LEU A 31 0.04 0.92 1.08
C LEU A 31 -1.41 0.49 0.89
N THR A 32 -1.61 -0.82 0.90
CA THR A 32 -2.89 -1.52 0.91
C THR A 32 -3.05 -2.27 2.21
N PHE A 33 -4.23 -2.15 2.81
CA PHE A 33 -4.65 -2.82 4.02
C PHE A 33 -5.81 -3.74 3.70
N PHE A 34 -5.64 -5.02 4.01
CA PHE A 34 -6.71 -6.00 3.96
C PHE A 34 -7.23 -6.28 5.37
N PRO A 35 -8.47 -6.77 5.50
CA PRO A 35 -8.99 -7.25 6.77
C PRO A 35 -8.11 -8.36 7.36
N LEU A 36 -7.96 -8.36 8.70
CA LEU A 36 -7.12 -9.33 9.39
C LEU A 36 -7.85 -10.63 9.75
N ARG A 37 -9.19 -10.60 9.91
CA ARG A 37 -9.95 -11.67 10.58
C ARG A 37 -11.24 -12.08 9.88
N SER A 38 -11.33 -11.83 8.57
CA SER A 38 -12.49 -12.20 7.77
C SER A 38 -12.05 -12.85 6.47
N SER A 39 -12.84 -13.79 5.97
CA SER A 39 -12.69 -14.24 4.59
C SER A 39 -13.21 -13.18 3.63
N PRO A 40 -12.60 -13.04 2.43
CA PRO A 40 -13.14 -12.16 1.41
C PRO A 40 -14.55 -12.63 1.02
N PRO A 41 -15.51 -11.70 0.88
CA PRO A 41 -16.79 -12.03 0.25
C PRO A 41 -16.55 -12.33 -1.25
N PRO A 42 -17.60 -12.68 -2.01
CA PRO A 42 -17.49 -12.75 -3.46
C PRO A 42 -16.91 -11.46 -4.06
N TRP A 43 -16.17 -11.57 -5.17
CA TRP A 43 -15.36 -10.47 -5.68
C TRP A 43 -16.15 -9.20 -6.02
N TYR A 44 -17.42 -9.34 -6.41
CA TYR A 44 -18.32 -8.24 -6.77
C TYR A 44 -18.84 -7.47 -5.53
N GLU A 45 -18.64 -8.00 -4.33
CA GLU A 45 -18.95 -7.33 -3.05
C GLU A 45 -17.72 -6.65 -2.44
N HIS A 46 -16.54 -6.77 -3.06
CA HIS A 46 -15.35 -6.10 -2.57
C HIS A 46 -15.48 -4.58 -2.64
N VAL A 47 -15.36 -3.94 -1.49
CA VAL A 47 -15.31 -2.48 -1.39
C VAL A 47 -13.86 -2.03 -1.20
N ALA A 48 -13.37 -1.22 -2.13
CA ALA A 48 -12.09 -0.53 -2.00
C ALA A 48 -12.30 0.95 -1.66
N PHE A 49 -11.58 1.43 -0.65
CA PHE A 49 -11.59 2.82 -0.20
C PHE A 49 -10.18 3.38 -0.23
N THR A 50 -10.00 4.58 -0.76
CA THR A 50 -8.66 5.20 -0.87
C THR A 50 -8.63 6.52 -0.13
N ILE A 51 -7.62 6.68 0.73
CA ILE A 51 -7.25 7.94 1.36
C ILE A 51 -5.91 8.44 0.80
N GLY A 52 -5.84 9.72 0.48
CA GLY A 52 -4.60 10.40 0.17
C GLY A 52 -4.14 11.23 1.35
N TYR A 53 -2.86 11.10 1.73
CA TYR A 53 -2.22 11.99 2.69
C TYR A 53 -1.50 13.11 1.95
N VAL A 54 -1.97 14.34 2.12
CA VAL A 54 -1.47 15.52 1.41
C VAL A 54 -1.03 16.60 2.40
N ASN A 55 -0.10 17.46 1.97
CA ASN A 55 0.43 18.60 2.74
C ASN A 55 1.00 18.27 4.13
N GLY A 56 1.31 17.00 4.38
CA GLY A 56 1.91 16.57 5.65
C GLY A 56 0.96 16.64 6.86
N ASN A 57 -0.35 16.87 6.67
CA ASN A 57 -1.31 16.94 7.76
C ASN A 57 -2.78 16.65 7.39
N HIS A 58 -3.10 16.39 6.12
CA HIS A 58 -4.49 16.30 5.68
C HIS A 58 -4.79 14.99 4.95
N PHE A 59 -5.99 14.45 5.18
CA PHE A 59 -6.48 13.24 4.53
C PHE A 59 -7.67 13.57 3.62
N VAL A 60 -7.59 13.14 2.37
CA VAL A 60 -8.68 13.29 1.39
C VAL A 60 -9.13 11.94 0.88
N LYS A 61 -10.42 11.80 0.58
CA LYS A 61 -10.92 10.63 -0.14
C LYS A 61 -10.51 10.73 -1.61
N ILE A 62 -10.00 9.63 -2.17
CA ILE A 62 -9.61 9.55 -3.58
C ILE A 62 -10.46 8.48 -4.26
N SER A 63 -10.95 8.78 -5.46
CA SER A 63 -11.59 7.80 -6.34
C SER A 63 -10.57 7.31 -7.36
N LEU A 64 -10.31 5.99 -7.36
CA LEU A 64 -9.41 5.36 -8.32
C LEU A 64 -10.23 4.68 -9.42
N VAL A 65 -9.77 4.79 -10.66
CA VAL A 65 -10.39 4.12 -11.81
C VAL A 65 -10.25 2.60 -11.70
N GLU A 66 -11.15 1.87 -12.34
CA GLU A 66 -11.07 0.41 -12.38
C GLU A 66 -9.73 -0.08 -12.96
N GLY A 67 -9.20 -1.19 -12.42
CA GLY A 67 -7.93 -1.76 -12.88
C GLY A 67 -6.68 -0.96 -12.50
N HIS A 68 -6.79 0.08 -11.66
CA HIS A 68 -5.64 0.84 -11.18
C HIS A 68 -4.56 -0.06 -10.56
N PRO A 69 -3.26 0.25 -10.72
CA PRO A 69 -2.19 -0.40 -9.97
C PRO A 69 -2.43 -0.22 -8.47
N MET A 70 -2.32 -1.30 -7.70
CA MET A 70 -2.60 -1.29 -6.27
C MET A 70 -1.31 -1.15 -5.47
N PRO A 71 -1.24 -0.27 -4.46
CA PRO A 71 -0.07 -0.18 -3.61
C PRO A 71 0.25 -1.49 -2.89
N ARG A 72 1.49 -1.60 -2.39
CA ARG A 72 1.97 -2.79 -1.66
C ARG A 72 1.12 -3.10 -0.45
N ILE A 73 0.97 -4.38 -0.14
CA ILE A 73 0.31 -4.80 1.10
C ILE A 73 1.19 -4.37 2.29
N VAL A 74 0.58 -3.80 3.33
CA VAL A 74 1.31 -3.46 4.55
C VAL A 74 1.96 -4.73 5.15
N PRO A 75 3.26 -4.75 5.46
CA PRO A 75 3.94 -5.96 5.94
C PRO A 75 3.28 -6.58 7.17
N ASN A 76 2.76 -5.73 8.06
CA ASN A 76 2.07 -6.14 9.28
C ASN A 76 0.85 -7.03 9.01
N TRP A 77 0.21 -6.91 7.84
CA TRP A 77 -0.90 -7.79 7.49
C TRP A 77 -0.47 -9.25 7.42
N PHE A 78 0.69 -9.54 6.81
CA PHE A 78 1.22 -10.92 6.75
C PHE A 78 1.56 -11.48 8.12
N ARG A 79 1.98 -10.62 9.07
CA ARG A 79 2.33 -11.01 10.43
C ARG A 79 1.12 -11.29 11.31
N PHE A 80 0.02 -10.56 11.13
CA PHE A 80 -1.10 -10.55 12.08
C PHE A 80 -2.41 -11.13 11.52
N LYS A 81 -2.49 -11.43 10.22
CA LYS A 81 -3.70 -12.01 9.63
C LYS A 81 -3.99 -13.39 10.19
N TYR A 82 -5.28 -13.68 10.31
CA TYR A 82 -5.78 -15.02 10.59
C TYR A 82 -5.81 -15.82 9.28
N GLU A 83 -5.87 -17.15 9.41
CA GLU A 83 -5.89 -18.06 8.26
C GLU A 83 -7.04 -17.73 7.29
N CYS A 84 -8.22 -17.44 7.82
CA CYS A 84 -9.42 -17.09 7.05
C CYS A 84 -9.22 -15.89 6.12
N ALA A 85 -8.30 -14.97 6.45
CA ALA A 85 -8.04 -13.77 5.67
C ALA A 85 -7.04 -13.97 4.53
N THR A 86 -6.38 -15.14 4.44
CA THR A 86 -5.33 -15.39 3.44
C THR A 86 -5.79 -15.14 2.00
N ALA A 87 -7.05 -15.45 1.69
CA ALA A 87 -7.60 -15.32 0.35
C ALA A 87 -7.81 -13.86 -0.11
N TRP A 88 -7.73 -12.86 0.78
CA TRP A 88 -7.91 -11.46 0.41
C TRP A 88 -6.92 -10.97 -0.64
N ALA A 89 -5.66 -11.41 -0.58
CA ALA A 89 -4.61 -10.89 -1.45
C ALA A 89 -4.69 -11.43 -2.88
N THR A 90 -5.09 -12.69 -3.05
CA THR A 90 -5.00 -13.44 -4.32
C THR A 90 -5.61 -12.71 -5.53
N PRO A 91 -6.83 -12.13 -5.45
CA PRO A 91 -7.43 -11.45 -6.60
C PRO A 91 -6.68 -10.19 -7.06
N TYR A 92 -5.81 -9.66 -6.21
CA TYR A 92 -5.18 -8.35 -6.40
C TYR A 92 -3.69 -8.42 -6.74
N MET A 93 -3.08 -9.60 -6.70
CA MET A 93 -1.64 -9.78 -6.91
C MET A 93 -1.16 -9.20 -8.25
N THR A 94 -1.92 -9.35 -9.33
CA THR A 94 -1.56 -8.76 -10.64
C THR A 94 -1.45 -7.23 -10.57
N ARG A 95 -2.38 -6.57 -9.86
CA ARG A 95 -2.42 -5.11 -9.73
C ARG A 95 -1.35 -4.60 -8.78
N ILE A 96 -1.03 -5.38 -7.74
CA ILE A 96 0.09 -5.12 -6.81
C ILE A 96 1.42 -5.22 -7.56
N ASN A 97 1.62 -6.30 -8.32
CA ASN A 97 2.85 -6.49 -9.11
C ASN A 97 3.02 -5.39 -10.16
N LYS A 98 1.93 -4.93 -10.80
CA LYS A 98 1.98 -3.80 -11.73
C LYS A 98 2.42 -2.50 -11.04
N TYR A 99 1.96 -2.25 -9.82
CA TYR A 99 2.39 -1.09 -9.04
C TYR A 99 3.88 -1.15 -8.72
N GLU A 100 4.38 -2.32 -8.33
CA GLU A 100 5.81 -2.54 -8.08
C GLU A 100 6.66 -2.25 -9.33
N GLN A 101 6.23 -2.76 -10.48
CA GLN A 101 6.90 -2.51 -11.75
C GLN A 101 6.94 -1.01 -12.09
N LEU A 102 5.91 -0.23 -11.74
CA LEU A 102 5.92 1.22 -11.97
C LEU A 102 6.90 1.96 -11.04
N LEU A 103 7.03 1.51 -9.79
CA LEU A 103 7.98 2.10 -8.85
C LEU A 103 9.44 1.80 -9.19
N TYR A 104 9.73 0.61 -9.72
CA TYR A 104 11.09 0.17 -10.01
C TYR A 104 11.49 0.28 -11.48
N GLY A 105 10.56 0.13 -12.41
CA GLY A 105 10.80 0.32 -13.85
C GLY A 105 11.10 1.77 -14.22
N ASN A 106 10.64 2.73 -13.42
CA ASN A 106 11.00 4.14 -13.56
C ASN A 106 12.38 4.48 -12.95
N ARG A 107 13.03 3.55 -12.23
CA ARG A 107 14.37 3.76 -11.66
C ARG A 107 15.50 3.31 -12.59
N THR A 108 15.22 2.50 -13.61
CA THR A 108 16.22 1.98 -14.55
C THR A 108 16.50 2.89 -15.74
N SER A 109 15.99 4.12 -15.75
CA SER A 109 16.25 5.12 -16.81
C SER A 109 17.17 6.27 -16.39
N ASP A 110 17.70 6.29 -15.16
CA ASP A 110 18.68 7.29 -14.75
C ASP A 110 19.91 6.64 -14.08
N PRO A 111 21.02 6.44 -14.82
CA PRO A 111 22.26 5.90 -14.28
C PRO A 111 22.98 6.83 -13.28
N THR A 112 22.47 8.05 -13.02
CA THR A 112 23.16 9.04 -12.18
C THR A 112 22.57 9.22 -10.78
N ALA A 113 21.49 8.50 -10.45
CA ALA A 113 20.78 8.67 -9.17
C ALA A 113 21.30 7.75 -8.03
N ASP A 114 22.55 7.28 -8.08
CA ASP A 114 23.18 6.60 -6.93
C ASP A 114 23.81 7.65 -5.98
N PRO A 115 23.23 7.90 -4.79
CA PRO A 115 23.75 8.94 -3.89
C PRO A 115 25.02 8.50 -3.15
N ILE A 116 25.39 7.22 -3.25
CA ILE A 116 26.49 6.62 -2.49
C ILE A 116 27.83 6.75 -3.24
N ALA A 117 27.83 6.89 -4.57
CA ALA A 117 29.05 6.97 -5.37
C ALA A 117 29.80 8.32 -5.24
N ASN A 118 29.12 9.39 -4.82
CA ASN A 118 29.70 10.75 -4.75
C ASN A 118 30.22 11.15 -3.35
N SER A 119 30.37 10.19 -2.42
CA SER A 119 30.79 10.48 -1.03
C SER A 119 32.15 9.88 -0.65
N ILE A 120 32.88 9.27 -1.58
CA ILE A 120 34.25 8.80 -1.31
C ILE A 120 35.21 9.94 -1.68
N PRO A 121 35.91 10.57 -0.72
CA PRO A 121 36.97 11.51 -1.04
C PRO A 121 38.10 10.71 -1.70
N VAL A 122 38.52 11.15 -2.88
CA VAL A 122 39.84 10.80 -3.41
C VAL A 122 40.85 11.69 -2.69
N ASP A 123 41.46 11.12 -1.65
CA ASP A 123 42.79 11.47 -1.16
C ASP A 123 43.57 10.16 -0.93
#